data_AF-A0AA36FTY9-F1
#
_entry.id   AF-A0AA36FTY9-F1
#
_cell.length_a   1.000
_cell.length_b   1.000
_cell.length_c   1.000
_cell.angle_alpha   90.00
_cell.angle_beta   90.00
_cell.angle_gamma   90.00
#
_symmetry.space_group_name_H-M   'P 1'
#
loop_
_entity.id
_entity.type
_entity.pdbx_description
1 polymer ?
#
loop_
_entity_poly.entity_id
_entity_poly.type
_entity_poly.pdbx_seq_one_letter_code
_entity_poly.pdbx_strand_id
1 'polypeptide(L)'
;NTEYELEIKTQLDSGLISESAKFSFRTPQVDYNPIDKVDILSSHDVNSIQIQWLLKSEIDKSQVVGYDVYLNEDQDAPTHTWRRLYVENVEGNLAIPGLQSTTSYYVKIDVRMRDGRVVKSPTTYKFTTVDWRHLSHRPYPRTNPFLH
;
A
#
# COMPACT_ATOMS: atom_id res chain seq x y z
N ASN A 1 22.01 -5.50 -6.50
CA ASN A 1 22.35 -6.66 -7.32
C ASN A 1 23.63 -7.23 -6.74
N THR A 2 23.51 -8.25 -5.89
CA THR A 2 24.63 -8.82 -5.15
C THR A 2 24.68 -10.31 -5.44
N GLU A 3 25.86 -10.80 -5.80
CA GLU A 3 26.12 -12.21 -6.06
C GLU A 3 26.65 -12.86 -4.79
N TYR A 4 26.10 -14.01 -4.45
CA TYR A 4 26.43 -14.78 -3.25
C TYR A 4 26.95 -16.16 -3.66
N GLU A 5 27.93 -16.66 -2.90
CA GLU A 5 28.43 -18.03 -2.98
C GLU A 5 28.13 -18.74 -1.66
N LEU A 6 27.45 -19.88 -1.72
CA LEU A 6 27.10 -20.71 -0.57
C LEU A 6 27.81 -22.06 -0.65
N GLU A 7 28.46 -22.45 0.44
CA GLU A 7 29.08 -23.76 0.64
C GLU A 7 28.61 -24.29 1.99
N ILE A 8 28.12 -25.52 2.03
CA ILE A 8 27.60 -26.17 3.23
C ILE A 8 28.59 -27.25 3.66
N LYS A 9 29.07 -27.17 4.91
CA LYS A 9 29.90 -28.23 5.53
C LYS A 9 29.11 -28.86 6.67
N THR A 10 29.07 -30.18 6.69
CA THR A 10 28.43 -30.96 7.75
C THR A 10 29.48 -31.82 8.43
N GLN A 11 29.57 -31.72 9.76
CA GLN A 11 30.38 -32.59 10.59
C GLN A 11 29.45 -33.50 11.38
N LEU A 12 29.65 -34.80 11.25
CA LEU A 12 28.94 -35.81 12.02
C LEU A 12 29.64 -36.04 13.36
N ASP A 13 28.90 -36.49 14.39
CA ASP A 13 29.45 -36.83 15.70
C ASP A 13 30.53 -37.92 15.64
N SER A 14 30.51 -38.74 14.58
CA SER A 14 31.55 -39.71 14.25
C SER A 14 32.88 -39.08 13.79
N GLY A 15 32.94 -37.75 13.66
CA GLY A 15 34.09 -36.99 13.16
C GLY A 15 34.18 -36.90 11.64
N LEU A 16 33.29 -37.57 10.90
CA LEU A 16 33.23 -37.48 9.44
C LEU A 16 32.74 -36.11 8.99
N ILE A 17 33.43 -35.53 8.00
CA ILE A 17 33.08 -34.24 7.39
C ILE A 17 32.61 -34.50 5.96
N SER A 18 31.51 -33.86 5.58
CA SER A 18 31.00 -33.80 4.22
C SER A 18 30.88 -32.33 3.79
N GLU A 19 31.28 -32.02 2.57
CA GLU A 19 31.18 -30.67 1.99
C GLU A 19 30.27 -30.72 0.75
N SER A 20 29.41 -29.71 0.61
CA SER A 20 28.60 -29.54 -0.59
C SER A 20 29.41 -28.94 -1.73
N ALA A 21 28.87 -28.99 -2.95
CA ALA A 21 29.31 -28.09 -4.02
C ALA A 21 29.08 -26.62 -3.65
N LYS A 22 29.78 -25.71 -4.34
CA LYS A 22 29.55 -24.27 -4.25
C LYS A 22 28.32 -23.88 -5.08
N PHE A 23 27.42 -23.14 -4.47
CA PHE A 23 26.21 -22.62 -5.13
C PHE A 23 26.32 -21.12 -5.29
N SER A 24 26.27 -20.63 -6.52
CA SER A 24 26.20 -19.19 -6.79
C SER A 24 24.75 -18.78 -7.04
N PHE A 25 24.28 -17.74 -6.36
CA PHE A 25 22.96 -17.18 -6.60
C PHE A 25 22.96 -15.66 -6.50
N ARG A 26 22.01 -15.02 -7.18
CA ARG A 26 21.80 -13.58 -7.14
C ARG A 26 20.48 -13.29 -6.45
N THR A 27 20.48 -12.35 -5.52
CA THR A 27 19.21 -11.87 -4.96
C THR A 27 18.47 -11.04 -6.02
N PRO A 28 17.18 -11.30 -6.27
CA PRO A 28 16.40 -10.47 -7.17
C PRO A 28 16.36 -9.03 -6.65
N GLN A 29 16.33 -8.05 -7.57
CA GLN A 29 16.04 -6.68 -7.17
C GLN A 29 14.61 -6.61 -6.65
N VAL A 30 14.46 -6.21 -5.39
CA VAL A 30 13.15 -5.86 -4.83
C VAL A 30 12.95 -4.38 -5.16
N ASP A 31 11.92 -4.07 -5.94
CA ASP A 31 11.55 -2.69 -6.20
C ASP A 31 11.25 -1.99 -4.87
N TYR A 32 11.92 -0.86 -4.63
CA TYR A 32 11.73 -0.10 -3.40
C TYR A 32 10.33 0.51 -3.35
N ASN A 33 9.55 0.17 -2.34
CA ASN A 33 8.27 0.83 -2.06
C ASN A 33 8.45 1.84 -0.91
N PRO A 34 8.25 3.16 -1.14
CA PRO A 34 8.33 4.17 -0.09
C PRO A 34 7.14 4.14 0.88
N ILE A 35 6.05 3.44 0.53
CA ILE A 35 4.85 3.30 1.35
C ILE A 35 4.96 2.03 2.21
N ASP A 36 4.85 2.18 3.52
CA ASP A 36 4.92 1.10 4.50
C ASP A 36 3.56 0.41 4.69
N LYS A 37 2.51 1.21 4.87
CA LYS A 37 1.15 0.72 5.11
C LYS A 37 0.12 1.62 4.44
N VAL A 38 -0.98 1.03 3.98
CA VAL A 38 -2.17 1.74 3.52
C VAL A 38 -3.38 1.20 4.26
N ASP A 39 -4.16 2.11 4.85
CA ASP A 39 -5.44 1.83 5.48
C ASP A 39 -6.56 2.48 4.66
N ILE A 40 -7.64 1.72 4.44
CA ILE A 40 -8.79 2.16 3.65
C ILE A 40 -10.01 2.14 4.56
N LEU A 41 -10.58 3.33 4.81
CA LEU A 41 -11.69 3.56 5.70
C LEU A 41 -12.90 3.99 4.89
N SER A 42 -14.03 3.31 5.09
CA SER A 42 -15.31 3.68 4.48
C SER A 42 -16.09 4.56 5.45
N SER A 43 -16.50 5.76 5.01
CA SER A 43 -17.45 6.57 5.78
C SER A 43 -18.83 6.51 5.13
N HIS A 44 -19.77 5.90 5.86
CA HIS A 44 -21.15 5.71 5.41
C HIS A 44 -21.95 7.01 5.39
N ASP A 45 -21.61 7.97 6.27
CA ASP A 45 -22.39 9.20 6.44
C ASP A 45 -22.17 10.20 5.28
N VAL A 46 -21.04 10.10 4.57
CA VAL A 46 -20.63 11.03 3.50
C VAL A 46 -20.39 10.37 2.16
N ASN A 47 -20.71 9.08 2.00
CA ASN A 47 -20.45 8.28 0.79
C ASN A 47 -19.03 8.51 0.24
N SER A 48 -18.06 8.45 1.13
CA SER A 48 -16.66 8.75 0.83
C SER A 48 -15.74 7.65 1.33
N ILE A 49 -14.73 7.34 0.54
CA ILE A 49 -13.63 6.48 0.96
C ILE A 49 -12.48 7.37 1.41
N GLN A 50 -12.00 7.15 2.63
CA GLN A 50 -10.79 7.77 3.14
C GLN A 50 -9.64 6.78 3.04
N ILE A 51 -8.58 7.19 2.35
CA ILE A 51 -7.34 6.43 2.23
C ILE A 51 -6.31 7.14 3.10
N GLN A 52 -5.60 6.37 3.92
CA GLN A 52 -4.50 6.85 4.75
C GLN A 52 -3.29 5.95 4.52
N TRP A 53 -2.09 6.51 4.55
CA TRP A 53 -0.87 5.74 4.38
C TRP A 53 0.28 6.24 5.25
N LEU A 54 1.20 5.33 5.53
CA LEU A 54 2.42 5.60 6.25
C LEU A 54 3.60 5.45 5.31
N LEU A 55 4.52 6.41 5.36
CA LEU A 55 5.82 6.30 4.72
C LEU A 55 6.74 5.37 5.51
N LYS A 56 7.63 4.66 4.81
CA LYS A 56 8.75 3.98 5.45
C LYS A 56 9.57 4.97 6.27
N SER A 57 10.06 4.53 7.44
CA SER A 57 10.86 5.33 8.36
C SER A 57 12.16 5.88 7.75
N GLU A 58 12.65 5.24 6.69
CA GLU A 58 13.82 5.65 5.91
C GLU A 58 13.58 6.93 5.08
N ILE A 59 12.31 7.26 4.78
CA ILE A 59 11.96 8.46 4.05
C ILE A 59 11.92 9.65 5.01
N ASP A 60 12.77 10.65 4.77
CA ASP A 60 12.73 11.92 5.49
C ASP A 60 11.46 12.71 5.12
N LYS A 61 10.50 12.73 6.05
CA LYS A 61 9.23 13.45 5.89
C LYS A 61 9.41 14.96 5.66
N SER A 62 10.51 15.56 6.12
CA SER A 62 10.76 17.00 5.92
C SER A 62 11.02 17.35 4.44
N GLN A 63 11.43 16.35 3.65
CA GLN A 63 11.67 16.45 2.22
C GLN A 63 10.44 16.10 1.39
N VAL A 64 9.34 15.68 1.99
CA VAL A 64 8.10 15.36 1.28
C VAL A 64 7.27 16.62 1.15
N VAL A 65 6.78 16.89 -0.06
CA VAL A 65 5.86 18.01 -0.35
C VAL A 65 4.44 17.55 -0.66
N GLY A 66 4.25 16.24 -0.83
CA GLY A 66 2.94 15.67 -1.07
C GLY A 66 3.00 14.37 -1.85
N TYR A 67 1.87 14.00 -2.42
CA TYR A 67 1.71 12.71 -3.12
C TYR A 67 0.93 12.87 -4.42
N ASP A 68 1.23 11.99 -5.37
CA ASP A 68 0.38 11.76 -6.54
C ASP A 68 -0.36 10.44 -6.33
N VAL A 69 -1.68 10.53 -6.19
CA VAL A 69 -2.53 9.35 -6.01
C VAL A 69 -3.25 9.07 -7.32
N TYR A 70 -3.06 7.88 -7.88
CA TYR A 70 -3.71 7.46 -9.12
C TYR A 70 -4.84 6.49 -8.78
N LEU A 71 -6.01 6.69 -9.38
CA LEU A 71 -7.20 5.88 -9.16
C LEU A 71 -7.76 5.38 -10.51
N ASN A 72 -8.07 4.09 -10.60
CA ASN A 72 -8.76 3.51 -11.76
C ASN A 72 -9.60 2.28 -11.35
N GLU A 73 -10.61 1.93 -12.13
CA GLU A 73 -11.41 0.70 -11.98
C GLU A 73 -10.73 -0.50 -12.65
N ASP A 74 -9.80 -0.24 -13.58
CA ASP A 74 -8.99 -1.24 -14.28
C ASP A 74 -7.51 -1.14 -13.82
N GLN A 75 -6.98 -2.24 -13.28
CA GLN A 75 -5.59 -2.34 -12.82
C GLN A 75 -4.58 -2.31 -13.97
N ASP A 76 -4.99 -2.79 -15.15
CA ASP A 76 -4.11 -2.99 -16.30
C ASP A 76 -4.14 -1.79 -17.25
N ALA A 77 -5.02 -0.82 -17.00
CA ALA A 77 -5.09 0.42 -17.75
C ALA A 77 -3.73 1.18 -17.71
N PRO A 78 -3.29 1.79 -18.81
CA PRO A 78 -2.06 2.59 -18.84
C PRO A 78 -2.10 3.72 -17.80
N THR A 79 -1.05 3.91 -16.99
CA THR A 79 -1.08 4.85 -15.84
C THR A 79 -1.44 6.30 -16.21
N HIS A 80 -1.16 6.75 -17.43
CA HIS A 80 -1.53 8.09 -17.90
C HIS A 80 -3.05 8.30 -18.07
N THR A 81 -3.84 7.22 -18.13
CA THR A 81 -5.31 7.27 -18.19
C THR A 81 -5.96 7.23 -16.81
N TRP A 82 -5.19 6.96 -15.76
CA TRP A 82 -5.70 6.91 -14.39
C TRP A 82 -6.04 8.32 -13.91
N ARG A 83 -7.10 8.44 -13.10
CA ARG A 83 -7.45 9.70 -12.45
C ARG A 83 -6.36 10.05 -11.44
N ARG A 84 -5.61 11.12 -11.68
CA ARG A 84 -4.58 11.63 -10.76
C ARG A 84 -5.18 12.63 -9.78
N LEU A 85 -4.93 12.42 -8.49
CA LEU A 85 -5.34 13.26 -7.37
C LEU A 85 -4.07 13.78 -6.69
N TYR A 86 -3.92 15.09 -6.63
CA TYR A 86 -2.80 15.74 -5.96
C TYR A 86 -3.10 15.90 -4.48
N VAL A 87 -2.19 15.41 -3.65
CA VAL A 87 -2.26 15.55 -2.20
C VAL A 87 -1.13 16.47 -1.77
N GLU A 88 -1.47 17.62 -1.20
CA GLU A 88 -0.52 18.67 -0.79
C GLU A 88 -0.29 18.66 0.73
N ASN A 89 -0.37 17.47 1.34
CA ASN A 89 -0.09 17.24 2.75
C ASN A 89 1.00 16.17 2.92
N VAL A 90 1.68 16.17 4.06
CA VAL A 90 2.79 15.25 4.34
C VAL A 90 2.27 14.00 5.07
N GLU A 91 1.14 14.15 5.76
CA GLU A 91 0.49 13.16 6.61
C GLU A 91 -0.03 11.95 5.82
N GLY A 92 -0.25 12.09 4.52
CA GLY A 92 -0.59 10.96 3.65
C GLY A 92 -2.03 10.50 3.85
N ASN A 93 -2.98 11.41 3.67
CA ASN A 93 -4.40 11.08 3.70
C ASN A 93 -5.17 11.77 2.58
N LEU A 94 -6.22 11.11 2.11
CA LEU A 94 -7.08 11.57 1.03
C LEU A 94 -8.51 11.04 1.20
N ALA A 95 -9.50 11.93 1.15
CA ALA A 95 -10.90 11.55 1.03
C ALA A 95 -11.34 11.63 -0.44
N ILE A 96 -11.94 10.55 -0.94
CA ILE A 96 -12.41 10.44 -2.32
C ILE A 96 -13.94 10.32 -2.30
N PRO A 97 -14.67 11.39 -2.65
CA PRO A 97 -16.12 11.35 -2.77
C PRO A 97 -16.57 10.81 -4.14
N GLY A 98 -17.84 10.41 -4.22
CA GLY A 98 -18.51 10.16 -5.50
C GLY A 98 -18.05 8.92 -6.25
N LEU A 99 -17.50 7.93 -5.55
CA LEU A 99 -17.20 6.63 -6.12
C LEU A 99 -18.48 5.85 -6.35
N GLN A 100 -18.52 5.06 -7.43
CA GLN A 100 -19.65 4.17 -7.68
C GLN A 100 -19.73 3.11 -6.59
N SER A 101 -20.94 2.78 -6.14
CA SER A 101 -21.19 1.69 -5.20
C SER A 101 -20.88 0.34 -5.82
N THR A 102 -20.43 -0.62 -5.00
CA THR A 102 -20.21 -2.02 -5.43
C THR A 102 -19.21 -2.13 -6.59
N THR A 103 -18.21 -1.24 -6.61
CA THR A 103 -17.20 -1.14 -7.67
C THR A 103 -15.81 -1.33 -7.08
N SER A 104 -14.98 -2.15 -7.72
CA SER A 104 -13.57 -2.29 -7.36
C SER A 104 -12.74 -1.16 -7.95
N TYR A 105 -11.90 -0.57 -7.13
CA TYR A 105 -10.95 0.46 -7.51
C TYR A 105 -9.53 0.05 -7.14
N TYR A 106 -8.59 0.52 -7.94
CA TYR A 106 -7.16 0.32 -7.79
C TYR A 106 -6.48 1.66 -7.56
N VAL A 107 -5.50 1.67 -6.64
CA VAL A 107 -4.81 2.88 -6.20
C VAL A 107 -3.30 2.68 -6.27
N LYS A 108 -2.60 3.68 -6.79
CA LYS A 108 -1.14 3.82 -6.72
C LYS A 108 -0.80 5.15 -6.05
N ILE A 109 0.26 5.17 -5.25
CA ILE A 109 0.65 6.34 -4.45
C ILE A 109 2.12 6.61 -4.69
N ASP A 110 2.43 7.70 -5.38
CA ASP A 110 3.80 8.16 -5.56
C ASP A 110 4.10 9.32 -4.59
N VAL A 111 5.35 9.40 -4.12
CA VAL A 111 5.79 10.44 -3.18
C VAL A 111 6.46 11.56 -3.96
N ARG A 112 6.01 12.80 -3.76
CA ARG A 112 6.62 14.00 -4.32
C ARG A 112 7.59 14.59 -3.31
N MET A 113 8.85 14.73 -3.73
CA MET A 113 9.93 15.29 -2.93
C MET A 113 10.12 16.78 -3.22
N ARG A 114 10.67 17.51 -2.25
CA ARG A 114 10.92 18.96 -2.29
C ARG A 114 11.90 19.36 -3.40
N ASP A 115 12.82 18.47 -3.73
CA ASP A 115 13.78 18.64 -4.83
C ASP A 115 13.19 18.39 -6.22
N GLY A 116 11.87 18.14 -6.32
CA GLY A 116 11.16 17.87 -7.56
C GLY A 116 11.18 16.41 -8.00
N ARG A 117 11.90 15.51 -7.31
CA ARG A 117 11.85 14.08 -7.60
C ARG A 117 10.50 13.49 -7.22
N VAL A 118 10.10 12.46 -7.95
CA VAL A 118 8.93 11.62 -7.62
C VAL A 118 9.40 10.20 -7.38
N VAL A 119 9.24 9.71 -6.15
CA VAL A 119 9.56 8.33 -5.79
C VAL A 119 8.34 7.48 -6.07
N LYS A 120 8.45 6.61 -7.08
CA LYS A 120 7.35 5.73 -7.51
C LYS A 120 7.13 4.61 -6.50
N SER A 121 5.88 4.29 -6.21
CA SER A 121 5.53 3.04 -5.52
C SER A 121 5.17 1.96 -6.53
N PRO A 122 5.81 0.78 -6.49
CA PRO A 122 5.46 -0.33 -7.37
C PRO A 122 4.14 -1.01 -6.95
N THR A 123 3.63 -0.73 -5.76
CA THR A 123 2.47 -1.42 -5.20
C THR A 123 1.17 -0.80 -5.68
N THR A 124 0.24 -1.65 -6.10
CA THR A 124 -1.14 -1.29 -6.40
C THR A 124 -2.05 -1.82 -5.30
N TYR A 125 -2.84 -0.94 -4.70
CA TYR A 125 -3.79 -1.28 -3.64
C TYR A 125 -5.18 -1.43 -4.25
N LYS A 126 -5.97 -2.39 -3.77
CA LYS A 126 -7.34 -2.63 -4.23
C LYS A 126 -8.33 -2.41 -3.09
N PHE A 127 -9.44 -1.75 -3.38
CA PHE A 127 -10.61 -1.76 -2.51
C PHE A 127 -11.89 -1.91 -3.33
N THR A 128 -12.96 -2.31 -2.66
CA THR A 128 -14.29 -2.38 -3.26
C THR A 128 -15.23 -1.52 -2.43
N THR A 129 -15.91 -0.59 -3.09
CA THR A 129 -16.96 0.20 -2.43
C THR A 129 -18.16 -0.69 -2.11
N VAL A 130 -18.87 -0.35 -1.05
CA VAL A 130 -20.08 -1.07 -0.63
C VAL A 130 -21.32 -0.43 -1.25
N ASP A 131 -22.45 -1.15 -1.24
CA ASP A 131 -23.73 -0.54 -1.57
C ASP A 131 -24.17 0.39 -0.45
N TRP A 132 -23.92 1.68 -0.64
CA TRP A 132 -24.31 2.73 0.30
C TRP A 132 -25.83 2.76 0.55
N ARG A 133 -26.67 2.36 -0.42
CA ARG A 133 -28.14 2.39 -0.29
C ARG A 133 -28.66 1.34 0.70
N HIS A 134 -27.99 0.21 0.80
CA HIS A 134 -28.36 -0.88 1.72
C HIS A 134 -27.89 -0.64 3.16
N LEU A 135 -26.86 0.18 3.38
CA LEU A 135 -26.33 0.48 4.71
C LEU A 135 -27.14 1.55 5.44
N SER A 136 -27.70 2.52 4.71
CA SER A 136 -28.63 3.52 5.26
C SER A 136 -29.96 2.94 5.79
N HIS A 137 -30.25 1.65 5.53
CA HIS A 137 -31.47 0.97 5.98
C HIS A 137 -31.26 0.02 7.18
N ARG A 138 -30.05 -0.08 7.75
CA ARG A 138 -29.86 -0.82 9.01
C ARG A 138 -30.05 0.13 10.20
N PRO A 139 -31.16 0.07 10.95
CA PRO A 139 -31.20 0.75 12.23
C PRO A 139 -30.14 0.12 13.14
N TYR A 140 -29.21 0.93 13.65
CA TYR A 140 -28.39 0.50 14.78
C TYR A 140 -29.32 0.06 15.91
N PRO A 141 -29.13 -1.13 16.52
CA PRO A 141 -29.79 -1.41 17.77
C PRO A 141 -29.27 -0.39 18.78
N ARG A 142 -30.15 0.52 19.23
CA ARG A 142 -29.92 1.33 20.42
C ARG A 142 -29.91 0.39 21.63
N THR A 143 -28.79 -0.28 21.88
CA THR A 143 -28.51 -0.79 23.22
C THR A 143 -28.05 0.40 24.04
N ASN A 144 -28.98 0.97 24.79
CA ASN A 144 -28.71 1.96 25.83
C ASN A 144 -28.11 1.20 27.03
N PRO A 145 -26.82 1.34 27.37
CA PRO A 145 -26.20 0.55 28.45
C PRO A 145 -26.52 1.08 29.86
N PHE A 146 -27.49 1.99 29.99
CA PHE A 146 -27.92 2.55 31.27
C PHE A 146 -29.44 2.59 31.35
N LEU A 147 -30.06 1.48 31.76
CA LEU A 147 -31.38 1.47 32.40
C LEU A 147 -31.51 0.16 33.22
N HIS A 148 -31.53 0.37 34.55
CA HIS A 148 -31.79 -0.54 35.68
C HIS A 148 -30.69 -1.51 36.11
#